data_AF-A0A2V5NRB7-F1
#
_entry.id   AF-A0A2V5NRB7-F1
#
_cell.length_a   1.000
_cell.length_b   1.000
_cell.length_c   1.000
_cell.angle_alpha   90.00
_cell.angle_beta   90.00
_cell.angle_gamma   90.00
#
_symmetry.space_group_name_H-M   'P 1'
#
loop_
_entity.id
_entity.type
_entity.pdbx_description
1 polymer ?
#
loop_
_entity_poly.entity_id
_entity_poly.type
_entity_poly.pdbx_seq_one_letter_code
_entity_poly.pdbx_strand_id
1 'polypeptide(L)'
;MPHRGFWVIGSIVFGGVALGFAALAGTNLPEQNTIARTPFQPGVRTHTTFGEWTPEVRVPNASESAAELEAVSSAPPTRSSIMAKWQKVRGANGYLLDVSTNESFRDYLDGYHDLDVGDVSGRVVTALKPGTTYYYRVRPYTAAGPSSYLEVMTATTVPTTGLTIHATFDSSITGNPNAAAIQAMINRAISIQESLFSDPITIQIRFRYAATGPDGSPLPQGTVSQSDFVVYGIPWGPFINALRADATTDNDNVAKASLPGNALSPTIKPSSANGRAVGLDTPTAMFADGHVGNGGPYDGIVTLNSSVPLQFTRPTSASNFDAQRSTEHEMDEVMGIVSDADVSKLHPQDVFSWSSAGHRNITSSGTRYFSINGGVTNIVNFNQDSHGDLGDWLSESCPQAHPYVQNAFACRGQFSDLATTSPEAITLDVIGYDLMQVSLGNISTRGFVQTGDNVMIGGFIVQGTGAKRVVIRAIGPELTQHGIT
;
A
#
# COMPACT_ATOMS: atom_id res chain seq x y z
N MET A 1 63.35 30.10 -0.65
CA MET A 1 63.87 28.77 -1.03
C MET A 1 62.71 27.94 -1.55
N PRO A 2 62.83 27.32 -2.74
CA PRO A 2 61.72 26.75 -3.48
C PRO A 2 61.56 25.24 -3.23
N HIS A 3 60.34 24.70 -3.25
CA HIS A 3 60.00 23.35 -3.74
C HIS A 3 58.49 23.32 -4.04
N ARG A 4 58.11 23.37 -5.32
CA ARG A 4 57.79 22.25 -6.24
C ARG A 4 56.36 21.76 -6.10
N GLY A 5 55.54 22.07 -7.11
CA GLY A 5 54.20 21.52 -7.27
C GLY A 5 54.20 20.10 -7.84
N PHE A 6 53.02 19.49 -7.85
CA PHE A 6 52.64 18.41 -8.76
C PHE A 6 51.12 18.45 -9.00
N TRP A 7 50.75 18.32 -10.27
CA TRP A 7 49.40 18.00 -10.74
C TRP A 7 49.30 16.48 -10.89
N VAL A 8 48.19 15.90 -10.45
CA VAL A 8 47.84 14.50 -10.77
C VAL A 8 46.86 14.53 -11.93
N ILE A 9 47.34 14.11 -13.11
CA ILE A 9 46.51 13.74 -14.25
C ILE A 9 46.19 12.26 -14.08
N GLY A 10 44.94 11.94 -13.77
CA GLY A 10 44.42 10.57 -13.80
C GLY A 10 43.71 10.31 -15.12
N SER A 11 44.35 9.55 -16.01
CA SER A 11 43.72 9.01 -17.22
C SER A 11 42.85 7.81 -16.84
N ILE A 12 41.56 7.86 -17.17
CA ILE A 12 40.67 6.69 -17.13
C ILE A 12 40.86 5.95 -18.46
N VAL A 13 41.44 4.75 -18.40
CA VAL A 13 41.55 3.83 -19.52
C VAL A 13 40.29 2.97 -19.56
N PHE A 14 39.47 3.13 -20.60
CA PHE A 14 38.42 2.17 -20.94
C PHE A 14 39.07 0.96 -21.63
N GLY A 15 39.28 -0.12 -20.88
CA GLY A 15 39.61 -1.44 -21.44
C GLY A 15 38.34 -2.15 -21.89
N GLY A 16 37.96 -1.98 -23.16
CA GLY A 16 36.90 -2.75 -23.78
C GLY A 16 37.40 -4.15 -24.14
N VAL A 17 36.99 -5.17 -23.39
CA VAL A 17 37.13 -6.57 -23.79
C VAL A 17 35.84 -6.98 -24.50
N ALA A 18 35.89 -7.00 -25.84
CA ALA A 18 34.88 -7.63 -26.66
C ALA A 18 35.13 -9.14 -26.70
N LEU A 19 34.38 -9.91 -25.91
CA LEU A 19 34.31 -11.36 -26.05
C LEU A 19 33.20 -11.69 -27.04
N GLY A 20 33.59 -12.01 -28.28
CA GLY A 20 32.70 -12.55 -29.30
C GLY A 20 32.26 -13.96 -28.92
N PHE A 21 30.95 -14.17 -28.80
CA PHE A 21 30.37 -15.50 -28.69
C PHE A 21 30.40 -16.18 -30.06
N ALA A 22 31.38 -17.08 -30.25
CA ALA A 22 31.32 -18.09 -31.29
C ALA A 22 30.43 -19.24 -30.80
N ALA A 23 29.36 -19.53 -31.56
CA ALA A 23 28.50 -20.68 -31.36
C ALA A 23 29.28 -21.96 -31.67
N LEU A 24 29.39 -22.86 -30.69
CA LEU A 24 29.79 -24.25 -30.89
C LEU A 24 28.86 -25.14 -30.05
N ALA A 25 28.02 -25.88 -30.76
CA ALA A 25 27.18 -26.92 -30.21
C ALA A 25 28.04 -28.09 -29.69
N GLY A 26 27.74 -28.56 -28.48
CA GLY A 26 28.45 -29.68 -27.87
C GLY A 26 27.91 -29.98 -26.47
N THR A 27 27.05 -30.99 -26.42
CA THR A 27 26.35 -31.59 -25.28
C THR A 27 27.20 -31.88 -24.04
N ASN A 28 26.74 -31.41 -22.88
CA ASN A 28 26.60 -32.11 -21.58
C ASN A 28 26.70 -31.11 -20.42
N LEU A 29 25.56 -30.58 -19.99
CA LEU A 29 25.43 -29.89 -18.69
C LEU A 29 25.18 -30.94 -17.60
N PRO A 30 25.74 -30.78 -16.40
CA PRO A 30 25.41 -31.65 -15.28
C PRO A 30 23.95 -31.41 -14.90
N GLU A 31 23.20 -32.49 -14.66
CA GLU A 31 21.84 -32.45 -14.12
C GLU A 31 21.78 -31.46 -12.95
N GLN A 32 21.18 -30.29 -13.19
CA GLN A 32 20.56 -29.54 -12.11
C GLN A 32 19.50 -30.46 -11.54
N ASN A 33 19.75 -30.92 -10.32
CA ASN A 33 18.79 -31.62 -9.50
C ASN A 33 17.64 -30.65 -9.21
N THR A 34 16.71 -30.52 -10.15
CA THR A 34 15.42 -29.89 -9.97
C THR A 34 14.66 -30.78 -9.01
N ILE A 35 14.87 -30.55 -7.71
CA ILE A 35 13.89 -30.91 -6.71
C ILE A 35 12.61 -30.24 -7.18
N ALA A 36 11.67 -31.04 -7.68
CA ALA A 36 10.31 -30.61 -7.92
C ALA A 36 9.81 -30.00 -6.62
N ARG A 37 9.81 -28.67 -6.53
CA ARG A 37 9.15 -27.95 -5.45
C ARG A 37 7.68 -28.27 -5.65
N THR A 38 7.13 -29.16 -4.83
CA THR A 38 5.70 -29.39 -4.80
C THR A 38 5.06 -28.02 -4.58
N PRO A 39 4.25 -27.51 -5.53
CA PRO A 39 3.67 -26.18 -5.39
C PRO A 39 2.84 -26.14 -4.11
N PHE A 40 3.03 -25.10 -3.29
CA PHE A 40 2.19 -24.89 -2.11
C PHE A 40 0.74 -24.77 -2.58
N GLN A 41 -0.18 -25.42 -1.88
CA GLN A 41 -1.58 -25.37 -2.25
C GLN A 41 -2.16 -24.02 -1.79
N PRO A 42 -2.74 -23.23 -2.70
CA PRO A 42 -3.34 -21.96 -2.33
C PRO A 42 -4.68 -22.21 -1.62
N GLY A 43 -4.98 -21.37 -0.65
CA GLY A 43 -6.28 -21.28 0.01
C GLY A 43 -6.80 -19.85 0.00
N VAL A 44 -8.06 -19.68 0.38
CA VAL A 44 -8.69 -18.38 0.59
C VAL A 44 -8.85 -18.12 2.09
N ARG A 45 -8.63 -16.87 2.50
CA ARG A 45 -9.05 -16.34 3.78
C ARG A 45 -9.88 -15.08 3.54
N THR A 46 -10.90 -14.89 4.37
CA THR A 46 -11.71 -13.69 4.41
C THR A 46 -11.52 -13.02 5.75
N HIS A 47 -11.29 -11.71 5.75
CA HIS A 47 -11.29 -10.84 6.92
C HIS A 47 -12.30 -9.72 6.72
N THR A 48 -12.95 -9.27 7.78
CA THR A 48 -13.94 -8.18 7.73
C THR A 48 -13.54 -7.14 8.76
N THR A 49 -13.73 -5.85 8.51
CA THR A 49 -13.69 -4.83 9.57
C THR A 49 -15.11 -4.49 10.02
N PHE A 50 -15.38 -4.42 11.32
CA PHE A 50 -16.64 -3.91 11.87
C PHE A 50 -16.54 -2.46 12.33
N GLY A 51 -17.65 -1.73 12.26
CA GLY A 51 -17.82 -0.49 13.00
C GLY A 51 -18.08 -0.78 14.49
N GLU A 52 -17.76 0.15 15.38
CA GLU A 52 -18.13 0.01 16.79
C GLU A 52 -19.64 -0.22 16.93
N TRP A 53 -20.01 -1.20 17.77
CA TRP A 53 -21.38 -1.51 18.11
C TRP A 53 -22.01 -0.37 18.91
N THR A 54 -22.67 0.56 18.23
CA THR A 54 -23.63 1.47 18.88
C THR A 54 -24.98 0.75 18.99
N PRO A 55 -25.53 0.49 20.19
CA PRO A 55 -26.90 0.03 20.32
C PRO A 55 -27.83 1.21 20.03
N GLU A 56 -28.20 1.43 18.76
CA GLU A 56 -29.25 2.41 18.45
C GLU A 56 -30.34 1.90 17.51
N VAL A 57 -31.55 2.29 17.92
CA VAL A 57 -32.86 2.32 17.28
C VAL A 57 -32.80 2.05 15.77
N ARG A 58 -33.54 1.02 15.35
CA ARG A 58 -33.91 0.76 13.95
C ARG A 58 -34.39 2.06 13.31
N VAL A 59 -33.55 2.66 12.48
CA VAL A 59 -33.99 3.58 11.45
C VAL A 59 -34.48 2.68 10.30
N PRO A 60 -35.80 2.60 10.03
CA PRO A 60 -36.29 1.81 8.91
C PRO A 60 -35.89 2.53 7.63
N ASN A 61 -35.31 1.78 6.68
CA ASN A 61 -34.95 2.27 5.34
C ASN A 61 -34.09 3.55 5.34
N ALA A 62 -32.77 3.38 5.46
CA ALA A 62 -31.89 4.16 4.61
C ALA A 62 -32.20 3.72 3.16
N SER A 63 -33.23 4.34 2.57
CA SER A 63 -33.29 4.50 1.12
C SER A 63 -31.91 5.00 0.69
N GLU A 64 -31.36 4.48 -0.42
CA GLU A 64 -30.14 5.01 -1.03
C GLU A 64 -30.25 6.54 -1.03
N SER A 65 -29.63 7.17 -0.04
CA SER A 65 -29.48 8.61 -0.03
C SER A 65 -28.73 8.89 -1.31
N ALA A 66 -29.32 9.69 -2.21
CA ALA A 66 -28.66 10.08 -3.45
C ALA A 66 -27.23 10.49 -3.07
N ALA A 67 -26.26 9.70 -3.51
CA ALA A 67 -24.88 9.85 -3.05
C ALA A 67 -24.47 11.27 -3.40
N GLU A 68 -24.25 12.11 -2.38
CA GLU A 68 -23.68 13.43 -2.60
C GLU A 68 -22.36 13.21 -3.35
N LEU A 69 -22.18 13.93 -4.44
CA LEU A 69 -20.96 13.82 -5.24
C LEU A 69 -19.80 14.35 -4.41
N GLU A 70 -18.94 13.46 -3.94
CA GLU A 70 -17.78 13.85 -3.16
C GLU A 70 -16.73 14.51 -4.05
N ALA A 71 -16.06 15.52 -3.50
CA ALA A 71 -14.99 16.18 -4.21
C ALA A 71 -13.81 15.22 -4.45
N VAL A 72 -13.20 15.31 -5.63
CA VAL A 72 -12.01 14.52 -5.94
C VAL A 72 -10.78 15.16 -5.27
N SER A 73 -10.37 14.60 -4.13
CA SER A 73 -9.14 15.03 -3.44
C SER A 73 -7.87 14.68 -4.24
N SER A 74 -6.72 15.26 -3.88
CA SER A 74 -5.44 14.95 -4.54
C SER A 74 -4.99 13.54 -4.21
N ALA A 75 -4.59 12.78 -5.22
CA ALA A 75 -3.95 11.48 -5.06
C ALA A 75 -2.52 11.58 -5.64
N PRO A 76 -1.48 11.38 -4.82
CA PRO A 76 -0.11 11.36 -5.30
C PRO A 76 0.07 10.26 -6.37
N PRO A 77 0.94 10.46 -7.38
CA PRO A 77 1.33 9.36 -8.24
C PRO A 77 2.00 8.26 -7.42
N THR A 78 1.85 7.02 -7.85
CA THR A 78 2.53 5.85 -7.27
C THR A 78 3.62 5.40 -8.26
N ARG A 79 4.31 4.30 -7.97
CA ARG A 79 5.25 3.67 -8.92
C ARG A 79 4.52 3.17 -10.19
N SER A 80 3.24 2.82 -10.07
CA SER A 80 2.48 2.16 -11.15
C SER A 80 1.16 2.83 -11.51
N SER A 81 0.84 3.99 -10.93
CA SER A 81 -0.38 4.72 -11.28
C SER A 81 -0.27 6.24 -11.16
N ILE A 82 -1.13 6.93 -11.90
CA ILE A 82 -1.36 8.38 -11.80
C ILE A 82 -2.86 8.64 -11.69
N MET A 83 -3.22 9.78 -11.11
CA MET A 83 -4.59 10.29 -11.16
C MET A 83 -4.71 11.34 -12.26
N ALA A 84 -5.35 11.00 -13.37
CA ALA A 84 -5.76 11.96 -14.39
C ALA A 84 -6.94 12.78 -13.86
N LYS A 85 -6.86 14.11 -13.89
CA LYS A 85 -7.92 15.01 -13.37
C LYS A 85 -8.23 16.09 -14.39
N TRP A 86 -9.49 16.50 -14.48
CA TRP A 86 -9.93 17.59 -15.34
C TRP A 86 -11.08 18.36 -14.70
N GLN A 87 -11.33 19.57 -15.22
CA GLN A 87 -12.49 20.36 -14.82
C GLN A 87 -13.74 19.86 -15.54
N LYS A 88 -14.87 19.74 -14.82
CA LYS A 88 -16.13 19.39 -15.46
C LYS A 88 -16.59 20.49 -16.42
N VAL A 89 -17.05 20.09 -17.60
CA VAL A 89 -17.67 20.97 -18.59
C VAL A 89 -19.19 20.92 -18.43
N ARG A 90 -19.82 22.09 -18.31
CA ARG A 90 -21.26 22.20 -18.14
C ARG A 90 -22.01 21.61 -19.35
N GLY A 91 -22.94 20.70 -19.08
CA GLY A 91 -23.77 20.07 -20.12
C GLY A 91 -23.12 18.87 -20.82
N ALA A 92 -21.94 18.43 -20.37
CA ALA A 92 -21.37 17.14 -20.80
C ALA A 92 -22.17 15.97 -20.21
N ASN A 93 -22.36 14.92 -21.00
CA ASN A 93 -22.93 13.65 -20.55
C ASN A 93 -21.85 12.70 -20.01
N GLY A 94 -20.58 12.94 -20.38
CA GLY A 94 -19.42 12.16 -19.97
C GLY A 94 -18.16 12.61 -20.70
N TYR A 95 -17.07 11.86 -20.50
CA TYR A 95 -15.76 12.16 -21.06
C TYR A 95 -15.14 10.92 -21.70
N LEU A 96 -14.46 11.12 -22.84
CA LEU A 96 -13.56 10.13 -23.42
C LEU A 96 -12.12 10.50 -23.05
N LEU A 97 -11.37 9.55 -22.49
CA LEU A 97 -10.00 9.70 -22.03
C LEU A 97 -9.01 9.03 -22.99
N ASP A 98 -8.01 9.80 -23.42
CA ASP A 98 -6.82 9.30 -24.09
C ASP A 98 -5.63 9.37 -23.13
N VAL A 99 -4.80 8.32 -23.09
CA VAL A 99 -3.51 8.31 -22.36
C VAL A 99 -2.40 7.80 -23.28
N SER A 100 -1.24 8.45 -23.25
CA SER A 100 -0.09 8.13 -24.10
C SER A 100 1.23 8.39 -23.39
N THR A 101 2.32 7.78 -23.88
CA THR A 101 3.69 8.19 -23.53
C THR A 101 4.23 9.28 -24.47
N ASN A 102 3.43 9.68 -25.46
CA ASN A 102 3.78 10.67 -26.48
C ASN A 102 2.81 11.86 -26.44
N GLU A 103 3.34 13.07 -26.28
CA GLU A 103 2.56 14.31 -26.24
C GLU A 103 1.66 14.53 -27.47
N SER A 104 2.05 14.01 -28.63
CA SER A 104 1.28 14.11 -29.86
C SER A 104 0.21 13.02 -30.02
N PHE A 105 0.09 12.08 -29.08
CA PHE A 105 -0.85 10.94 -29.12
C PHE A 105 -0.77 10.15 -30.44
N ARG A 106 0.46 9.80 -30.86
CA ARG A 106 0.71 8.94 -32.04
C ARG A 106 0.46 7.45 -31.73
N ASP A 107 0.49 7.12 -30.46
CA ASP A 107 0.27 5.83 -29.84
C ASP A 107 -0.52 6.05 -28.54
N TYR A 108 -1.14 5.00 -28.02
CA TYR A 108 -1.97 5.04 -26.83
C TYR A 108 -1.55 3.93 -25.88
N LEU A 109 -1.69 4.18 -24.57
CA LEU A 109 -1.63 3.12 -23.58
C LEU A 109 -2.80 2.17 -23.83
N ASP A 110 -2.55 0.87 -23.72
CA ASP A 110 -3.56 -0.16 -24.01
C ASP A 110 -4.83 0.05 -23.15
N GLY A 111 -6.00 0.03 -23.80
CA GLY A 111 -7.28 0.34 -23.15
C GLY A 111 -7.56 1.82 -22.85
N TYR A 112 -6.67 2.75 -23.19
CA TYR A 112 -6.84 4.20 -22.97
C TYR A 112 -6.83 5.00 -24.28
N HIS A 113 -7.43 4.47 -25.33
CA HIS A 113 -7.79 5.25 -26.51
C HIS A 113 -9.32 5.39 -26.55
N ASP A 114 -9.82 6.62 -26.48
CA ASP A 114 -11.26 6.91 -26.41
C ASP A 114 -11.99 6.14 -25.30
N LEU A 115 -11.32 5.95 -24.15
CA LEU A 115 -11.92 5.28 -23.00
C LEU A 115 -13.05 6.13 -22.43
N ASP A 116 -14.28 5.64 -22.51
CA ASP A 116 -15.41 6.27 -21.84
C ASP A 116 -15.31 6.07 -20.32
N VAL A 117 -15.24 7.19 -19.60
CA VAL A 117 -15.15 7.23 -18.13
C VAL A 117 -16.42 7.76 -17.48
N GLY A 118 -17.48 8.03 -18.26
CA GLY A 118 -18.73 8.60 -17.78
C GLY A 118 -18.61 10.06 -17.31
N ASP A 119 -19.63 10.57 -16.61
CA ASP A 119 -19.64 11.94 -16.07
C ASP A 119 -18.85 12.09 -14.77
N VAL A 120 -17.53 11.96 -14.88
CA VAL A 120 -16.58 12.12 -13.78
C VAL A 120 -15.58 13.24 -14.07
N SER A 121 -14.83 13.66 -13.05
CA SER A 121 -13.77 14.68 -13.17
C SER A 121 -12.35 14.12 -13.01
N GLY A 122 -12.22 12.80 -13.04
CA GLY A 122 -10.93 12.14 -12.96
C GLY A 122 -10.98 10.63 -13.09
N ARG A 123 -9.81 10.03 -13.31
CA ARG A 123 -9.62 8.59 -13.50
C ARG A 123 -8.22 8.21 -13.02
N VAL A 124 -8.12 7.14 -12.22
CA VAL A 124 -6.81 6.55 -11.96
C VAL A 124 -6.41 5.69 -13.15
N VAL A 125 -5.21 5.93 -13.64
CA VAL A 125 -4.57 5.15 -14.71
C VAL A 125 -3.54 4.25 -14.05
N THR A 126 -3.70 2.93 -14.20
CA THR A 126 -2.87 1.90 -13.56
C THR A 126 -1.98 1.17 -14.58
N ALA A 127 -1.25 0.14 -14.15
CA ALA A 127 -0.31 -0.65 -14.96
C ALA A 127 0.81 0.19 -15.62
N LEU A 128 1.22 1.27 -14.96
CA LEU A 128 2.22 2.20 -15.49
C LEU A 128 3.64 1.79 -15.11
N LYS A 129 4.61 2.28 -15.89
CA LYS A 129 6.03 2.09 -15.62
C LYS A 129 6.50 3.15 -14.63
N PRO A 130 7.35 2.81 -13.64
CA PRO A 130 7.96 3.78 -12.74
C PRO A 130 8.77 4.87 -13.48
N GLY A 131 8.79 6.08 -12.93
CA GLY A 131 9.57 7.22 -13.43
C GLY A 131 9.24 7.68 -14.86
N THR A 132 8.06 7.33 -15.36
CA THR A 132 7.64 7.59 -16.73
C THR A 132 6.61 8.71 -16.76
N THR A 133 6.83 9.70 -17.63
CA THR A 133 5.86 10.77 -17.88
C THR A 133 4.81 10.28 -18.86
N TYR A 134 3.55 10.43 -18.47
CA TYR A 134 2.39 10.13 -19.29
C TYR A 134 1.64 11.43 -19.63
N TYR A 135 1.19 11.50 -20.87
CA TYR A 135 0.34 12.56 -21.40
C TYR A 135 -1.09 12.04 -21.45
N TYR A 136 -2.03 12.87 -21.00
CA TYR A 136 -3.44 12.54 -21.08
C TYR A 136 -4.24 13.75 -21.54
N ARG A 137 -5.32 13.47 -22.26
CA ARG A 137 -6.28 14.48 -22.70
C ARG A 137 -7.66 13.89 -22.64
N VAL A 138 -8.65 14.76 -22.46
CA VAL A 138 -10.05 14.35 -22.40
C VAL A 138 -10.87 15.15 -23.38
N ARG A 139 -11.93 14.55 -23.91
CA ARG A 139 -12.95 15.28 -24.68
C ARG A 139 -14.34 15.01 -24.07
N PRO A 140 -15.09 16.05 -23.69
CA PRO A 140 -16.46 15.87 -23.25
C PRO A 140 -17.34 15.49 -24.43
N TYR A 141 -18.35 14.66 -24.20
CA TYR A 141 -19.38 14.35 -25.19
C TYR A 141 -20.77 14.71 -24.68
N THR A 142 -21.68 14.96 -25.62
CA THR A 142 -23.12 15.14 -25.36
C THR A 142 -23.90 14.15 -26.22
N ALA A 143 -25.23 14.23 -26.21
CA ALA A 143 -26.06 13.49 -27.17
C ALA A 143 -25.72 13.79 -28.64
N ALA A 144 -25.09 14.94 -28.93
CA ALA A 144 -24.64 15.31 -30.28
C ALA A 144 -23.28 14.70 -30.66
N GLY A 145 -22.61 13.99 -29.75
CA GLY A 145 -21.30 13.38 -29.95
C GLY A 145 -20.16 14.08 -29.20
N PRO A 146 -18.90 13.62 -29.41
CA PRO A 146 -17.71 14.19 -28.78
C PRO A 146 -17.41 15.60 -29.28
N SER A 147 -16.99 16.47 -28.36
CA SER A 147 -16.49 17.81 -28.65
C SER A 147 -14.96 17.82 -28.84
N SER A 148 -14.36 19.01 -28.90
CA SER A 148 -12.89 19.15 -28.99
C SER A 148 -12.21 18.66 -27.72
N TYR A 149 -10.96 18.22 -27.85
CA TYR A 149 -10.14 17.90 -26.69
C TYR A 149 -9.94 19.14 -25.80
N LEU A 150 -9.92 18.90 -24.49
CA LEU A 150 -9.35 19.82 -23.51
C LEU A 150 -7.82 19.84 -23.66
N GLU A 151 -7.16 20.72 -22.90
CA GLU A 151 -5.70 20.81 -22.89
C GLU A 151 -5.05 19.47 -22.55
N VAL A 152 -3.90 19.21 -23.21
CA VAL A 152 -3.06 18.06 -22.89
C VAL A 152 -2.41 18.30 -21.53
N MET A 153 -2.59 17.35 -20.63
CA MET A 153 -2.02 17.37 -19.28
C MET A 153 -0.98 16.26 -19.14
N THR A 154 -0.12 16.39 -18.14
CA THR A 154 0.94 15.41 -17.87
C THR A 154 0.96 14.99 -16.42
N ALA A 155 1.32 13.75 -16.15
CA ALA A 155 1.70 13.28 -14.82
C ALA A 155 2.84 12.27 -14.93
N THR A 156 3.66 12.18 -13.89
CA THR A 156 4.84 11.29 -13.86
C THR A 156 4.73 10.35 -12.68
N THR A 157 4.91 9.06 -12.92
CA THR A 157 4.96 8.03 -11.87
C THR A 157 6.22 8.18 -11.02
N VAL A 158 6.20 7.65 -9.80
CA VAL A 158 7.33 7.69 -8.89
C VAL A 158 8.50 6.87 -9.48
N PRO A 159 9.75 7.39 -9.52
CA PRO A 159 10.88 6.75 -10.21
C PRO A 159 11.65 5.71 -9.38
N THR A 160 11.21 5.42 -8.15
CA THR A 160 11.92 4.51 -7.24
C THR A 160 11.52 3.05 -7.46
N THR A 161 12.42 2.12 -7.15
CA THR A 161 12.07 0.70 -6.96
C THR A 161 11.45 0.48 -5.58
N GLY A 162 10.77 -0.65 -5.40
CA GLY A 162 10.18 -1.08 -4.14
C GLY A 162 8.78 -1.63 -4.33
N LEU A 163 7.99 -1.62 -3.25
CA LEU A 163 6.67 -2.23 -3.26
C LEU A 163 5.81 -1.58 -4.33
N THR A 164 5.10 -2.38 -5.10
CA THR A 164 4.13 -1.90 -6.09
C THR A 164 2.79 -2.54 -5.82
N ILE A 165 1.74 -1.74 -5.66
CA ILE A 165 0.38 -2.26 -5.54
C ILE A 165 -0.37 -1.90 -6.80
N HIS A 166 -0.70 -2.94 -7.56
CA HIS A 166 -1.40 -2.80 -8.82
C HIS A 166 -2.91 -2.95 -8.58
N ALA A 167 -3.61 -1.82 -8.61
CA ALA A 167 -5.05 -1.77 -8.44
C ALA A 167 -5.81 -2.14 -9.73
N THR A 168 -6.79 -3.02 -9.58
CA THR A 168 -7.85 -3.24 -10.58
C THR A 168 -9.19 -2.83 -10.01
N PHE A 169 -9.89 -1.88 -10.65
CA PHE A 169 -11.18 -1.39 -10.17
C PHE A 169 -12.35 -2.18 -10.77
N ASP A 170 -13.22 -2.72 -9.91
CA ASP A 170 -14.45 -3.37 -10.34
C ASP A 170 -15.45 -2.38 -10.94
N SER A 171 -16.37 -2.89 -11.75
CA SER A 171 -17.51 -2.14 -12.32
C SER A 171 -18.33 -1.38 -11.27
N SER A 172 -18.43 -1.89 -10.04
CA SER A 172 -19.13 -1.25 -8.93
C SER A 172 -18.45 0.05 -8.47
N ILE A 173 -17.16 0.23 -8.77
CA ILE A 173 -16.43 1.49 -8.62
C ILE A 173 -16.47 2.29 -9.91
N THR A 174 -16.09 1.70 -11.05
CA THR A 174 -15.93 2.47 -12.30
C THR A 174 -17.24 3.00 -12.86
N GLY A 175 -18.36 2.35 -12.58
CA GLY A 175 -19.71 2.81 -12.93
C GLY A 175 -20.36 3.69 -11.86
N ASN A 176 -19.69 3.95 -10.74
CA ASN A 176 -20.25 4.73 -9.65
C ASN A 176 -20.17 6.25 -9.94
N PRO A 177 -21.17 7.06 -9.58
CA PRO A 177 -21.09 8.52 -9.70
C PRO A 177 -19.88 9.13 -8.97
N ASN A 178 -19.45 8.51 -7.86
CA ASN A 178 -18.25 8.89 -7.08
C ASN A 178 -16.98 8.15 -7.52
N ALA A 179 -16.94 7.52 -8.70
CA ALA A 179 -15.79 6.73 -9.17
C ALA A 179 -14.45 7.46 -9.04
N ALA A 180 -14.40 8.76 -9.41
CA ALA A 180 -13.18 9.55 -9.32
C ALA A 180 -12.72 9.78 -7.87
N ALA A 181 -13.65 9.98 -6.93
CA ALA A 181 -13.35 10.16 -5.52
C ALA A 181 -12.87 8.84 -4.88
N ILE A 182 -13.56 7.73 -5.17
CA ILE A 182 -13.21 6.39 -4.69
C ILE A 182 -11.81 5.99 -5.20
N GLN A 183 -11.57 6.10 -6.50
CA GLN A 183 -10.27 5.74 -7.08
C GLN A 183 -9.14 6.63 -6.55
N ALA A 184 -9.37 7.95 -6.41
CA ALA A 184 -8.38 8.84 -5.83
C ALA A 184 -8.04 8.50 -4.38
N MET A 185 -9.04 8.10 -3.58
CA MET A 185 -8.86 7.66 -2.20
C MET A 185 -8.03 6.36 -2.15
N ILE A 186 -8.36 5.34 -2.95
CA ILE A 186 -7.61 4.08 -3.02
C ILE A 186 -6.17 4.33 -3.45
N ASN A 187 -5.98 5.18 -4.46
CA ASN A 187 -4.63 5.52 -4.94
C ASN A 187 -3.82 6.29 -3.88
N ARG A 188 -4.47 7.03 -2.97
CA ARG A 188 -3.78 7.66 -1.83
C ARG A 188 -3.34 6.62 -0.82
N ALA A 189 -4.21 5.67 -0.44
CA ALA A 189 -3.84 4.55 0.42
C ALA A 189 -2.65 3.75 -0.14
N ILE A 190 -2.70 3.42 -1.44
CA ILE A 190 -1.58 2.77 -2.14
C ILE A 190 -0.31 3.61 -2.08
N SER A 191 -0.40 4.92 -2.32
CA SER A 191 0.78 5.79 -2.29
C SER A 191 1.45 5.82 -0.90
N ILE A 192 0.66 5.68 0.18
CA ILE A 192 1.18 5.62 1.55
C ILE A 192 1.99 4.32 1.72
N GLN A 193 1.40 3.15 1.47
CA GLN A 193 2.10 1.88 1.60
C GLN A 193 3.32 1.77 0.69
N GLU A 194 3.21 2.16 -0.59
CA GLU A 194 4.35 2.16 -1.51
C GLU A 194 5.49 3.06 -1.02
N SER A 195 5.19 4.16 -0.34
CA SER A 195 6.22 5.05 0.22
C SER A 195 6.93 4.47 1.45
N LEU A 196 6.34 3.47 2.10
CA LEU A 196 6.85 2.89 3.33
C LEU A 196 7.72 1.66 3.10
N PHE A 197 7.49 0.88 2.03
CA PHE A 197 8.14 -0.43 1.85
C PHE A 197 9.03 -0.51 0.61
N SER A 198 10.17 -1.19 0.74
CA SER A 198 11.23 -1.25 -0.26
C SER A 198 11.31 -2.58 -1.03
N ASP A 199 10.50 -3.55 -0.66
CA ASP A 199 10.45 -4.89 -1.28
C ASP A 199 10.02 -4.79 -2.74
N PRO A 200 10.83 -5.24 -3.71
CA PRO A 200 10.54 -5.06 -5.13
C PRO A 200 9.53 -6.11 -5.65
N ILE A 201 8.42 -6.30 -4.94
CA ILE A 201 7.32 -7.18 -5.33
C ILE A 201 6.14 -6.38 -5.85
N THR A 202 5.29 -7.04 -6.65
CA THR A 202 3.99 -6.49 -7.04
C THR A 202 2.87 -7.25 -6.34
N ILE A 203 1.94 -6.51 -5.74
CA ILE A 203 0.71 -7.03 -5.15
C ILE A 203 -0.46 -6.67 -6.07
N GLN A 204 -1.21 -7.68 -6.50
CA GLN A 204 -2.36 -7.53 -7.39
C GLN A 204 -3.64 -7.49 -6.57
N ILE A 205 -4.28 -6.32 -6.47
CA ILE A 205 -5.50 -6.15 -5.66
C ILE A 205 -6.64 -5.67 -6.53
N ARG A 206 -7.77 -6.39 -6.45
CA ARG A 206 -9.04 -5.94 -7.04
C ARG A 206 -9.84 -5.17 -6.00
N PHE A 207 -10.24 -3.94 -6.31
CA PHE A 207 -11.05 -3.11 -5.43
C PHE A 207 -12.51 -3.10 -5.85
N ARG A 208 -13.40 -3.22 -4.88
CA ARG A 208 -14.86 -3.23 -5.02
C ARG A 208 -15.48 -2.23 -4.05
N TYR A 209 -16.60 -1.66 -4.47
CA TYR A 209 -17.49 -0.88 -3.61
C TYR A 209 -18.89 -1.48 -3.71
N ALA A 210 -19.28 -2.32 -2.75
CA ALA A 210 -20.47 -3.17 -2.85
C ALA A 210 -21.01 -3.58 -1.47
N ALA A 211 -22.28 -3.97 -1.42
CA ALA A 211 -22.93 -4.52 -0.23
C ALA A 211 -22.74 -6.04 -0.06
N THR A 212 -21.95 -6.66 -0.95
CA THR A 212 -21.74 -8.10 -1.04
C THR A 212 -20.26 -8.45 -1.12
N GLY A 213 -19.91 -9.64 -0.64
CA GLY A 213 -18.63 -10.29 -0.92
C GLY A 213 -18.42 -10.56 -2.41
N PRO A 214 -17.22 -10.95 -2.83
CA PRO A 214 -16.91 -11.20 -4.24
C PRO A 214 -17.69 -12.38 -4.84
N ASP A 215 -18.14 -13.31 -4.00
CA ASP A 215 -19.02 -14.43 -4.34
C ASP A 215 -20.50 -14.02 -4.50
N GLY A 216 -20.83 -12.76 -4.21
CA GLY A 216 -22.18 -12.20 -4.26
C GLY A 216 -22.99 -12.39 -2.97
N SER A 217 -22.43 -13.00 -1.93
CA SER A 217 -23.09 -13.12 -0.63
C SER A 217 -23.21 -11.75 0.07
N PRO A 218 -24.32 -11.43 0.76
CA PRO A 218 -24.43 -10.17 1.51
C PRO A 218 -23.36 -10.06 2.61
N LEU A 219 -22.76 -8.88 2.75
CA LEU A 219 -21.84 -8.61 3.86
C LEU A 219 -22.60 -8.68 5.21
N PRO A 220 -21.97 -9.20 6.27
CA PRO A 220 -22.57 -9.23 7.60
C PRO A 220 -22.99 -7.83 8.10
N GLN A 221 -23.96 -7.80 9.01
CA GLN A 221 -24.39 -6.54 9.61
C GLN A 221 -23.23 -5.93 10.42
N GLY A 222 -22.98 -4.63 10.22
CA GLY A 222 -21.92 -3.89 10.92
C GLY A 222 -20.58 -3.87 10.20
N THR A 223 -20.41 -4.68 9.15
CA THR A 223 -19.19 -4.69 8.32
C THR A 223 -19.00 -3.34 7.63
N VAL A 224 -17.81 -2.75 7.76
CA VAL A 224 -17.40 -1.52 7.08
C VAL A 224 -16.61 -1.86 5.80
N SER A 225 -15.78 -2.90 5.87
CA SER A 225 -14.99 -3.39 4.76
C SER A 225 -14.71 -4.88 4.90
N GLN A 226 -14.27 -5.52 3.82
CA GLN A 226 -13.87 -6.92 3.78
C GLN A 226 -12.66 -7.09 2.85
N SER A 227 -11.74 -7.96 3.21
CA SER A 227 -10.72 -8.50 2.33
C SER A 227 -10.92 -9.99 2.14
N ASP A 228 -10.72 -10.44 0.91
CA ASP A 228 -10.52 -11.85 0.58
C ASP A 228 -9.11 -11.98 0.02
N PHE A 229 -8.28 -12.86 0.57
CA PHE A 229 -6.89 -12.97 0.15
C PHE A 229 -6.40 -14.41 0.08
N VAL A 230 -5.40 -14.61 -0.78
CA VAL A 230 -4.77 -15.91 -0.98
C VAL A 230 -3.79 -16.17 0.16
N VAL A 231 -3.85 -17.37 0.73
CA VAL A 231 -2.90 -17.87 1.74
C VAL A 231 -2.26 -19.17 1.28
N TYR A 232 -1.03 -19.43 1.72
CA TYR A 232 -0.31 -20.66 1.38
C TYR A 232 0.10 -21.41 2.63
N GLY A 233 -0.24 -22.70 2.74
CA GLY A 233 0.26 -23.55 3.81
C GLY A 233 1.72 -23.94 3.55
N ILE A 234 2.66 -23.28 4.21
CA ILE A 234 4.11 -23.49 4.04
C ILE A 234 4.65 -24.24 5.27
N PRO A 235 5.50 -25.28 5.11
CA PRO A 235 6.17 -25.88 6.25
C PRO A 235 6.95 -24.84 7.07
N TRP A 236 6.90 -24.96 8.40
CA TRP A 236 7.47 -23.98 9.33
C TRP A 236 8.92 -23.59 9.01
N GLY A 237 9.79 -24.58 8.82
CA GLY A 237 11.23 -24.38 8.61
C GLY A 237 11.56 -23.50 7.41
N PRO A 238 11.09 -23.83 6.19
CA PRO A 238 11.24 -22.99 5.01
C PRO A 238 10.84 -21.52 5.22
N PHE A 239 9.65 -21.26 5.78
CA PHE A 239 9.19 -19.88 5.97
C PHE A 239 10.05 -19.12 6.99
N ILE A 240 10.30 -19.69 8.16
CA ILE A 240 11.12 -19.01 9.19
C ILE A 240 12.57 -18.81 8.73
N ASN A 241 13.11 -19.72 7.92
CA ASN A 241 14.43 -19.51 7.33
C ASN A 241 14.44 -18.39 6.30
N ALA A 242 13.38 -18.28 5.48
CA ALA A 242 13.19 -17.18 4.56
C ALA A 242 13.10 -15.84 5.31
N LEU A 243 12.21 -15.75 6.32
CA LEU A 243 12.07 -14.56 7.16
C LEU A 243 13.38 -14.16 7.86
N ARG A 244 14.18 -15.12 8.34
CA ARG A 244 15.51 -14.83 8.93
C ARG A 244 16.52 -14.31 7.92
N ALA A 245 16.43 -14.76 6.67
CA ALA A 245 17.32 -14.35 5.60
C ALA A 245 16.94 -12.97 5.05
N ASP A 246 15.64 -12.68 5.07
CA ASP A 246 15.01 -11.43 4.64
C ASP A 246 15.32 -10.28 5.59
N ALA A 247 15.30 -10.50 6.91
CA ALA A 247 15.60 -9.51 7.95
C ALA A 247 16.72 -8.48 7.62
N THR A 248 16.36 -7.28 7.14
CA THR A 248 17.30 -6.21 6.79
C THR A 248 17.19 -4.97 7.67
N THR A 249 16.03 -4.72 8.29
CA THR A 249 15.78 -3.48 9.03
C THR A 249 16.18 -3.56 10.50
N ASP A 250 16.14 -2.42 11.21
CA ASP A 250 16.40 -2.39 12.66
C ASP A 250 15.34 -3.18 13.44
N ASN A 251 14.06 -3.11 13.04
CA ASN A 251 13.01 -3.88 13.67
C ASN A 251 13.21 -5.37 13.41
N ASP A 252 13.64 -5.76 12.21
CA ASP A 252 13.95 -7.15 11.88
C ASP A 252 15.06 -7.71 12.75
N ASN A 253 16.13 -6.94 12.94
CA ASN A 253 17.25 -7.35 13.78
C ASN A 253 16.82 -7.63 15.23
N VAL A 254 15.85 -6.86 15.73
CA VAL A 254 15.23 -7.08 17.05
C VAL A 254 14.29 -8.30 17.02
N ALA A 255 13.41 -8.38 16.03
CA ALA A 255 12.43 -9.46 15.81
C ALA A 255 13.09 -10.83 15.70
N LYS A 256 14.13 -10.91 14.88
CA LYS A 256 14.90 -12.12 14.57
C LYS A 256 15.47 -12.79 15.81
N ALA A 257 15.89 -12.02 16.82
CA ALA A 257 16.41 -12.54 18.07
C ALA A 257 15.35 -13.31 18.88
N SER A 258 14.06 -13.06 18.62
CA SER A 258 12.92 -13.69 19.31
C SER A 258 12.23 -14.81 18.51
N LEU A 259 12.67 -15.06 17.27
CA LEU A 259 12.12 -16.14 16.45
C LEU A 259 12.41 -17.50 17.11
N PRO A 260 11.40 -18.38 17.23
CA PRO A 260 11.55 -19.59 18.02
C PRO A 260 12.52 -20.59 17.35
N GLY A 261 13.31 -21.27 18.19
CA GLY A 261 14.24 -22.30 17.74
C GLY A 261 13.55 -23.60 17.31
N ASN A 262 12.40 -23.90 17.90
CA ASN A 262 11.53 -25.03 17.55
C ASN A 262 10.28 -24.53 16.82
N ALA A 263 9.70 -25.38 15.98
CA ALA A 263 8.46 -25.07 15.29
C ALA A 263 7.29 -24.92 16.28
N LEU A 264 6.48 -23.86 16.13
CA LEU A 264 5.25 -23.68 16.89
C LEU A 264 4.08 -24.50 16.30
N SER A 265 4.16 -24.81 15.01
CA SER A 265 3.19 -25.60 14.25
C SER A 265 3.90 -26.35 13.11
N PRO A 266 3.28 -27.38 12.50
CA PRO A 266 3.84 -28.03 11.31
C PRO A 266 3.97 -27.08 10.10
N THR A 267 2.99 -26.18 9.95
CA THR A 267 2.91 -25.22 8.85
C THR A 267 2.53 -23.83 9.36
N ILE A 268 2.96 -22.81 8.63
CA ILE A 268 2.57 -21.41 8.79
C ILE A 268 1.89 -20.95 7.49
N LYS A 269 0.99 -19.97 7.59
CA LYS A 269 0.10 -19.55 6.51
C LYS A 269 0.33 -18.10 6.10
N PRO A 270 1.47 -17.73 5.51
CA PRO A 270 1.61 -16.39 4.95
C PRO A 270 0.55 -16.15 3.85
N SER A 271 0.17 -14.88 3.69
CA SER A 271 -0.54 -14.47 2.48
C SER A 271 0.36 -14.66 1.25
N SER A 272 -0.27 -14.69 0.08
CA SER A 272 0.42 -14.77 -1.21
C SER A 272 1.49 -13.67 -1.36
N ALA A 273 1.14 -12.43 -1.01
CA ALA A 273 2.07 -11.31 -1.03
C ALA A 273 3.17 -11.47 0.03
N ASN A 274 2.84 -11.85 1.27
CA ASN A 274 3.84 -12.00 2.33
C ASN A 274 4.88 -13.08 2.03
N GLY A 275 4.46 -14.22 1.47
CA GLY A 275 5.40 -15.26 1.06
C GLY A 275 6.39 -14.75 0.01
N ARG A 276 5.94 -13.92 -0.94
CA ARG A 276 6.83 -13.33 -1.97
C ARG A 276 7.74 -12.26 -1.40
N ALA A 277 7.28 -11.52 -0.38
CA ALA A 277 8.10 -10.52 0.30
C ALA A 277 9.37 -11.16 0.88
N VAL A 278 9.23 -12.30 1.58
CA VAL A 278 10.38 -13.11 2.05
C VAL A 278 11.05 -13.99 0.97
N GLY A 279 10.74 -13.81 -0.31
CA GLY A 279 11.37 -14.52 -1.43
C GLY A 279 10.89 -15.96 -1.69
N LEU A 280 9.73 -16.36 -1.19
CA LEU A 280 9.10 -17.65 -1.50
C LEU A 280 8.21 -17.57 -2.75
N ASP A 281 7.98 -18.75 -3.36
CA ASP A 281 7.14 -18.89 -4.55
C ASP A 281 5.67 -19.07 -4.15
N THR A 282 5.02 -17.96 -3.82
CA THR A 282 3.60 -17.86 -3.47
C THR A 282 2.88 -16.94 -4.47
N PRO A 283 2.58 -17.42 -5.68
CA PRO A 283 2.01 -16.58 -6.74
C PRO A 283 0.57 -16.16 -6.43
N THR A 284 0.04 -15.22 -7.21
CA THR A 284 -1.40 -14.90 -7.20
C THR A 284 -2.22 -16.15 -7.52
N ALA A 285 -3.42 -16.23 -6.94
CA ALA A 285 -4.31 -17.37 -7.19
C ALA A 285 -5.80 -17.03 -7.06
N MET A 286 -6.18 -15.78 -6.80
CA MET A 286 -7.59 -15.40 -6.63
C MET A 286 -8.19 -14.87 -7.93
N PHE A 287 -9.39 -15.32 -8.25
CA PHE A 287 -10.21 -14.81 -9.34
C PHE A 287 -11.17 -13.73 -8.87
N ALA A 288 -11.78 -13.05 -9.83
CA ALA A 288 -12.65 -11.88 -9.63
C ALA A 288 -13.85 -12.12 -8.67
N ASP A 289 -14.35 -13.35 -8.60
CA ASP A 289 -15.47 -13.80 -7.75
C ASP A 289 -14.99 -14.37 -6.38
N GLY A 290 -13.69 -14.25 -6.07
CA GLY A 290 -13.11 -14.68 -4.80
C GLY A 290 -12.69 -16.15 -4.74
N HIS A 291 -13.00 -16.97 -5.76
CA HIS A 291 -12.50 -18.34 -5.77
C HIS A 291 -10.99 -18.37 -6.00
N VAL A 292 -10.32 -19.36 -5.40
CA VAL A 292 -8.88 -19.53 -5.48
C VAL A 292 -8.52 -20.75 -6.33
N GLY A 293 -7.60 -20.56 -7.27
CA GLY A 293 -7.13 -21.59 -8.18
C GLY A 293 -5.92 -21.12 -8.98
N ASN A 294 -5.25 -22.07 -9.63
CA ASN A 294 -4.09 -21.75 -10.46
C ASN A 294 -4.47 -20.78 -11.59
N GLY A 295 -3.70 -19.70 -11.75
CA GLY A 295 -3.95 -18.67 -12.77
C GLY A 295 -4.89 -17.54 -12.34
N GLY A 296 -5.37 -17.52 -11.08
CA GLY A 296 -6.07 -16.36 -10.55
C GLY A 296 -5.13 -15.14 -10.50
N PRO A 297 -5.50 -13.99 -11.07
CA PRO A 297 -4.59 -12.86 -11.25
C PRO A 297 -4.39 -12.01 -10.00
N TYR A 298 -5.16 -12.25 -8.92
CA TYR A 298 -5.13 -11.41 -7.73
C TYR A 298 -4.50 -12.11 -6.53
N ASP A 299 -3.81 -11.32 -5.69
CA ASP A 299 -3.42 -11.70 -4.33
C ASP A 299 -4.60 -11.58 -3.37
N GLY A 300 -5.48 -10.61 -3.63
CA GLY A 300 -6.71 -10.43 -2.89
C GLY A 300 -7.69 -9.45 -3.52
N ILE A 301 -8.84 -9.37 -2.91
CA ILE A 301 -9.94 -8.46 -3.24
C ILE A 301 -10.24 -7.64 -1.99
N VAL A 302 -10.28 -6.32 -2.14
CA VAL A 302 -10.74 -5.40 -1.10
C VAL A 302 -12.13 -4.90 -1.46
N THR A 303 -13.09 -5.10 -0.57
CA THR A 303 -14.48 -4.65 -0.72
C THR A 303 -14.79 -3.61 0.35
N LEU A 304 -15.05 -2.38 -0.09
CA LEU A 304 -15.60 -1.31 0.75
C LEU A 304 -17.13 -1.43 0.77
N ASN A 305 -17.74 -1.48 1.96
CA ASN A 305 -19.17 -1.73 2.06
C ASN A 305 -19.97 -0.50 1.61
N SER A 306 -20.71 -0.64 0.50
CA SER A 306 -21.53 0.45 -0.03
C SER A 306 -22.80 0.73 0.77
N SER A 307 -23.14 -0.12 1.74
CA SER A 307 -24.33 0.02 2.60
C SER A 307 -24.06 0.81 3.89
N VAL A 308 -22.83 1.24 4.13
CA VAL A 308 -22.46 2.06 5.30
C VAL A 308 -21.96 3.43 4.86
N PRO A 309 -22.04 4.46 5.72
CA PRO A 309 -21.65 5.81 5.34
C PRO A 309 -20.13 5.95 5.38
N LEU A 310 -19.48 5.54 4.29
CA LEU A 310 -18.07 5.79 4.01
C LEU A 310 -17.90 7.20 3.44
N GLN A 311 -16.84 7.90 3.88
CA GLN A 311 -16.41 9.17 3.28
C GLN A 311 -15.05 8.98 2.59
N PHE A 312 -14.94 9.40 1.34
CA PHE A 312 -13.73 9.22 0.51
C PHE A 312 -12.71 10.37 0.65
N THR A 313 -13.15 11.46 1.28
CA THR A 313 -12.36 12.65 1.55
C THR A 313 -12.19 12.87 3.06
N ARG A 314 -11.11 13.56 3.44
CA ARG A 314 -10.81 13.89 4.84
C ARG A 314 -10.73 15.41 5.04
N PRO A 315 -10.97 15.94 6.26
CA PRO A 315 -11.33 15.20 7.47
C PRO A 315 -12.72 14.56 7.39
N THR A 316 -12.91 13.43 8.05
CA THR A 316 -14.21 12.74 8.08
C THR A 316 -15.21 13.45 8.98
N SER A 317 -16.48 13.45 8.57
CA SER A 317 -17.55 13.93 9.44
C SER A 317 -17.84 12.94 10.57
N ALA A 318 -18.43 13.42 11.67
CA ALA A 318 -18.80 12.59 12.81
C ALA A 318 -19.81 11.46 12.48
N SER A 319 -20.51 11.56 11.34
CA SER A 319 -21.44 10.53 10.89
C SER A 319 -20.83 9.50 9.96
N ASN A 320 -19.60 9.69 9.48
CA ASN A 320 -19.03 8.85 8.44
C ASN A 320 -17.79 8.09 8.91
N PHE A 321 -17.61 6.88 8.40
CA PHE A 321 -16.37 6.13 8.51
C PHE A 321 -15.35 6.63 7.48
N ASP A 322 -14.08 6.54 7.81
CA ASP A 322 -12.98 6.88 6.92
C ASP A 322 -12.68 5.75 5.94
N ALA A 323 -13.07 5.94 4.68
CA ALA A 323 -12.88 4.92 3.65
C ALA A 323 -11.40 4.65 3.36
N GLN A 324 -10.52 5.64 3.58
CA GLN A 324 -9.09 5.46 3.38
C GLN A 324 -8.48 4.57 4.46
N ARG A 325 -8.79 4.79 5.74
CA ARG A 325 -8.38 3.87 6.82
C ARG A 325 -8.87 2.45 6.55
N SER A 326 -10.14 2.27 6.15
CA SER A 326 -10.66 0.95 5.80
C SER A 326 -9.92 0.33 4.61
N THR A 327 -9.54 1.12 3.62
CA THR A 327 -8.75 0.63 2.48
C THR A 327 -7.36 0.19 2.90
N GLU A 328 -6.67 0.98 3.73
CA GLU A 328 -5.35 0.64 4.27
C GLU A 328 -5.41 -0.64 5.12
N HIS A 329 -6.42 -0.76 5.98
CA HIS A 329 -6.66 -1.95 6.80
C HIS A 329 -6.80 -3.21 5.95
N GLU A 330 -7.72 -3.21 4.98
CA GLU A 330 -7.93 -4.40 4.15
C GLU A 330 -6.74 -4.72 3.23
N MET A 331 -5.94 -3.71 2.87
CA MET A 331 -4.70 -3.93 2.15
C MET A 331 -3.62 -4.56 3.03
N ASP A 332 -3.53 -4.16 4.31
CA ASP A 332 -2.63 -4.77 5.29
C ASP A 332 -2.95 -6.26 5.51
N GLU A 333 -4.23 -6.65 5.47
CA GLU A 333 -4.69 -8.05 5.50
C GLU A 333 -4.22 -8.86 4.29
N VAL A 334 -4.39 -8.30 3.09
CA VAL A 334 -3.85 -8.90 1.84
C VAL A 334 -2.33 -9.03 1.93
N MET A 335 -1.67 -8.05 2.56
CA MET A 335 -0.23 -8.07 2.79
C MET A 335 0.19 -9.07 3.87
N GLY A 336 -0.68 -9.47 4.78
CA GLY A 336 -0.45 -10.58 5.71
C GLY A 336 -0.42 -10.21 7.20
N ILE A 337 -0.82 -9.00 7.58
CA ILE A 337 -1.25 -8.76 8.97
C ILE A 337 -2.52 -9.56 9.15
N VAL A 338 -2.51 -10.61 9.97
CA VAL A 338 -3.71 -11.34 10.36
C VAL A 338 -3.37 -12.36 11.46
N SER A 339 -4.29 -12.65 12.38
CA SER A 339 -4.10 -13.66 13.43
C SER A 339 -5.38 -14.48 13.63
N ASP A 340 -5.32 -15.81 13.52
CA ASP A 340 -6.43 -16.70 13.92
C ASP A 340 -6.41 -17.07 15.41
N ALA A 341 -5.31 -16.74 16.12
CA ALA A 341 -5.04 -17.22 17.48
C ALA A 341 -5.19 -18.76 17.63
N ASP A 342 -4.87 -19.49 16.56
CA ASP A 342 -5.04 -20.93 16.43
C ASP A 342 -3.72 -21.55 15.94
N VAL A 343 -3.13 -22.42 16.77
CA VAL A 343 -1.86 -23.10 16.48
C VAL A 343 -1.90 -23.97 15.23
N SER A 344 -3.08 -24.37 14.76
CA SER A 344 -3.26 -25.12 13.51
C SER A 344 -3.35 -24.22 12.26
N LYS A 345 -3.46 -22.90 12.47
CA LYS A 345 -3.61 -21.88 11.43
C LYS A 345 -2.70 -20.68 11.71
N LEU A 346 -1.47 -20.92 12.20
CA LEU A 346 -0.57 -19.80 12.50
C LEU A 346 -0.28 -18.98 11.25
N HIS A 347 -0.36 -17.66 11.42
CA HIS A 347 0.06 -16.66 10.46
C HIS A 347 1.39 -16.02 10.90
N PRO A 348 2.09 -15.34 9.98
CA PRO A 348 3.34 -14.65 10.29
C PRO A 348 3.25 -13.71 11.52
N GLN A 349 2.15 -12.95 11.65
CA GLN A 349 1.92 -12.06 12.79
C GLN A 349 1.86 -12.80 14.13
N ASP A 350 1.34 -14.03 14.17
CA ASP A 350 1.23 -14.83 15.41
C ASP A 350 2.62 -15.17 15.99
N VAL A 351 3.67 -15.17 15.15
CA VAL A 351 5.07 -15.32 15.56
C VAL A 351 5.56 -14.10 16.35
N PHE A 352 4.75 -13.08 16.56
CA PHE A 352 5.08 -11.91 17.39
C PHE A 352 4.01 -11.64 18.46
N SER A 353 3.21 -12.66 18.80
CA SER A 353 2.22 -12.60 19.88
C SER A 353 2.76 -13.11 21.22
N TRP A 354 2.66 -12.27 22.25
CA TRP A 354 3.24 -12.50 23.59
C TRP A 354 2.24 -12.22 24.71
N SER A 355 2.42 -12.89 25.85
CA SER A 355 1.68 -12.62 27.10
C SER A 355 2.53 -11.95 28.16
N SER A 356 3.84 -12.15 28.11
CA SER A 356 4.86 -11.49 28.94
C SER A 356 6.25 -11.69 28.30
N ALA A 357 7.28 -11.03 28.82
CA ALA A 357 8.66 -11.21 28.36
C ALA A 357 9.08 -12.69 28.40
N GLY A 358 9.51 -13.23 27.26
CA GLY A 358 9.93 -14.62 27.09
C GLY A 358 8.79 -15.63 26.95
N HIS A 359 7.52 -15.22 27.07
CA HIS A 359 6.36 -16.11 27.04
C HIS A 359 5.39 -15.74 25.92
N ARG A 360 5.35 -16.58 24.88
CA ARG A 360 4.40 -16.46 23.77
C ARG A 360 3.01 -16.88 24.19
N ASN A 361 2.01 -16.23 23.60
CA ASN A 361 0.64 -16.72 23.64
C ASN A 361 0.04 -16.65 22.23
N ILE A 362 -0.22 -17.82 21.67
CA ILE A 362 -0.74 -18.03 20.30
C ILE A 362 -2.10 -18.72 20.33
N THR A 363 -2.81 -18.62 21.46
CA THR A 363 -4.16 -19.15 21.64
C THR A 363 -5.18 -18.02 21.70
N SER A 364 -6.45 -18.30 21.46
CA SER A 364 -7.54 -17.32 21.52
C SER A 364 -7.89 -16.80 22.93
N SER A 365 -7.13 -17.16 23.97
CA SER A 365 -7.43 -16.76 25.35
C SER A 365 -6.18 -16.32 26.13
N GLY A 366 -6.40 -15.61 27.24
CA GLY A 366 -5.32 -15.04 28.06
C GLY A 366 -4.66 -13.83 27.39
N THR A 367 -3.79 -13.11 28.09
CA THR A 367 -3.18 -11.88 27.55
C THR A 367 -2.43 -12.13 26.24
N ARG A 368 -2.68 -11.27 25.22
CA ARG A 368 -1.89 -11.20 23.99
C ARG A 368 -1.62 -9.76 23.59
N TYR A 369 -0.37 -9.49 23.24
CA TYR A 369 0.05 -8.26 22.60
C TYR A 369 1.14 -8.51 21.57
N PHE A 370 1.18 -7.62 20.57
CA PHE A 370 2.22 -7.60 19.55
C PHE A 370 3.52 -7.06 20.16
N SER A 371 4.61 -7.79 19.93
CA SER A 371 5.95 -7.42 20.37
C SER A 371 7.02 -8.06 19.51
N ILE A 372 8.00 -7.24 19.13
CA ILE A 372 9.13 -7.66 18.31
C ILE A 372 10.36 -8.06 19.15
N ASN A 373 10.39 -7.74 20.44
CA ASN A 373 11.60 -7.91 21.27
C ASN A 373 11.43 -9.00 22.33
N GLY A 374 10.84 -10.13 21.96
CA GLY A 374 10.67 -11.24 22.90
C GLY A 374 9.59 -10.99 23.96
N GLY A 375 8.62 -10.11 23.71
CA GLY A 375 7.59 -9.75 24.66
C GLY A 375 8.01 -8.72 25.71
N VAL A 376 9.20 -8.11 25.61
CA VAL A 376 9.67 -7.11 26.59
C VAL A 376 8.87 -5.81 26.50
N THR A 377 8.50 -5.38 25.29
CA THR A 377 7.71 -4.18 25.05
C THR A 377 6.36 -4.57 24.45
N ASN A 378 5.28 -4.11 25.07
CA ASN A 378 3.94 -4.18 24.49
C ASN A 378 3.78 -3.00 23.52
N ILE A 379 3.72 -3.29 22.22
CA ILE A 379 3.49 -2.28 21.18
C ILE A 379 1.99 -1.98 21.09
N VAL A 380 1.17 -3.02 20.96
CA VAL A 380 -0.29 -2.93 20.91
C VAL A 380 -0.91 -4.25 21.35
N ASN A 381 -2.04 -4.19 22.06
CA ASN A 381 -2.76 -5.40 22.48
C ASN A 381 -3.56 -5.96 21.31
N PHE A 382 -3.70 -7.28 21.27
CA PHE A 382 -4.61 -7.94 20.33
C PHE A 382 -6.04 -7.91 20.84
N ASN A 383 -7.00 -7.68 19.93
CA ASN A 383 -8.39 -7.95 20.18
C ASN A 383 -8.64 -9.47 20.26
N GLN A 384 -9.45 -9.88 21.23
CA GLN A 384 -9.73 -11.29 21.51
C GLN A 384 -11.23 -11.57 21.59
N ASP A 385 -12.08 -10.61 21.23
CA ASP A 385 -13.50 -10.87 21.10
C ASP A 385 -13.73 -11.83 19.92
N SER A 386 -14.39 -12.96 20.17
CA SER A 386 -14.73 -13.91 19.11
C SER A 386 -15.87 -13.43 18.20
N HIS A 387 -16.57 -12.36 18.59
CA HIS A 387 -17.69 -11.77 17.83
C HIS A 387 -17.29 -10.53 17.01
N GLY A 388 -16.03 -10.12 17.03
CA GLY A 388 -15.50 -9.05 16.18
C GLY A 388 -13.99 -9.18 16.01
N ASP A 389 -13.53 -9.10 14.76
CA ASP A 389 -12.16 -8.92 14.26
C ASP A 389 -11.05 -9.38 15.22
N LEU A 390 -11.02 -10.69 15.41
CA LEU A 390 -10.05 -11.36 16.25
C LEU A 390 -8.68 -11.35 15.58
N GLY A 391 -7.65 -10.90 16.29
CA GLY A 391 -6.29 -10.77 15.75
C GLY A 391 -5.91 -9.35 15.34
N ASP A 392 -6.88 -8.45 15.25
CA ASP A 392 -6.65 -7.01 15.09
C ASP A 392 -6.17 -6.37 16.38
N TRP A 393 -5.89 -5.08 16.34
CA TRP A 393 -5.56 -4.30 17.53
C TRP A 393 -6.80 -4.07 18.39
N LEU A 394 -6.61 -4.24 19.70
CA LEU A 394 -7.62 -3.96 20.72
C LEU A 394 -8.07 -2.51 20.59
N SER A 395 -9.36 -2.34 20.34
CA SER A 395 -9.97 -1.03 20.20
C SER A 395 -10.48 -0.51 21.54
N GLU A 396 -10.15 0.74 21.85
CA GLU A 396 -10.85 1.50 22.88
C GLU A 396 -12.25 1.91 22.38
N SER A 397 -13.13 2.32 23.30
CA SER A 397 -14.44 2.88 22.96
C SER A 397 -14.30 4.12 22.08
N CYS A 398 -15.21 4.32 21.12
CA CYS A 398 -15.17 5.54 20.32
C CYS A 398 -15.58 6.78 21.13
N PRO A 399 -14.97 7.96 20.86
CA PRO A 399 -13.80 8.14 19.99
C PRO A 399 -12.54 7.56 20.65
N GLN A 400 -11.75 6.82 19.86
CA GLN A 400 -10.48 6.23 20.28
C GLN A 400 -9.43 7.32 20.48
N ALA A 401 -8.67 7.27 21.58
CA ALA A 401 -7.59 8.24 21.83
C ALA A 401 -6.44 8.06 20.83
N HIS A 402 -6.19 6.82 20.41
CA HIS A 402 -5.15 6.43 19.47
C HIS A 402 -5.74 5.53 18.38
N PRO A 403 -6.40 6.11 17.36
CA PRO A 403 -6.91 5.31 16.25
C PRO A 403 -5.74 4.75 15.46
N TYR A 404 -5.63 3.42 15.43
CA TYR A 404 -4.74 2.68 14.56
C TYR A 404 -5.51 2.17 13.34
N VAL A 405 -4.82 1.92 12.24
CA VAL A 405 -5.45 1.44 11.00
C VAL A 405 -6.06 0.06 11.23
N GLN A 406 -5.31 -0.80 11.91
CA GLN A 406 -5.67 -2.18 12.24
C GLN A 406 -6.41 -2.33 13.56
N ASN A 407 -7.05 -1.28 14.07
CA ASN A 407 -7.98 -1.40 15.19
C ASN A 407 -9.21 -2.22 14.78
N ALA A 408 -9.55 -3.22 15.61
CA ALA A 408 -10.66 -4.16 15.43
C ALA A 408 -12.04 -3.51 15.22
N PHE A 409 -12.22 -2.26 15.64
CA PHE A 409 -13.45 -1.51 15.38
C PHE A 409 -13.13 -0.13 14.80
N ALA A 410 -13.80 0.19 13.69
CA ALA A 410 -13.77 1.52 13.10
C ALA A 410 -14.68 2.48 13.88
N CYS A 411 -14.23 3.73 14.02
CA CYS A 411 -15.00 4.81 14.63
C CYS A 411 -15.35 5.86 13.57
N ARG A 412 -16.59 6.34 13.61
CA ARG A 412 -17.03 7.46 12.75
C ARG A 412 -16.34 8.75 13.17
N GLY A 413 -16.06 9.62 12.20
CA GLY A 413 -15.36 10.90 12.43
C GLY A 413 -13.90 10.76 12.84
N GLN A 414 -13.33 9.55 12.79
CA GLN A 414 -11.91 9.32 13.05
C GLN A 414 -11.22 8.77 11.80
N PHE A 415 -9.95 9.08 11.67
CA PHE A 415 -9.08 8.64 10.59
C PHE A 415 -7.69 8.38 11.16
N SER A 416 -6.95 7.51 10.48
CA SER A 416 -5.55 7.19 10.76
C SER A 416 -4.91 6.69 9.48
N ASP A 417 -3.60 6.76 9.41
CA ASP A 417 -2.79 6.28 8.28
C ASP A 417 -1.64 5.44 8.82
N LEU A 418 -1.13 4.54 7.97
CA LEU A 418 0.15 3.91 8.25
C LEU A 418 1.25 4.98 8.36
N ALA A 419 2.17 4.76 9.29
CA ALA A 419 3.37 5.55 9.44
C ALA A 419 4.51 4.60 9.82
N THR A 420 5.77 4.98 9.55
CA THR A 420 6.95 4.17 9.89
C THR A 420 7.03 3.70 11.36
N THR A 421 6.31 4.36 12.27
CA THR A 421 6.25 4.00 13.70
C THR A 421 4.90 3.41 14.13
N SER A 422 3.95 3.23 13.21
CA SER A 422 2.65 2.64 13.54
C SER A 422 2.81 1.13 13.78
N PRO A 423 1.95 0.52 14.63
CA PRO A 423 2.02 -0.92 14.86
C PRO A 423 1.89 -1.75 13.58
N GLU A 424 1.12 -1.29 12.59
CA GLU A 424 0.94 -1.95 11.29
C GLU A 424 2.24 -1.97 10.49
N ALA A 425 2.88 -0.81 10.34
CA ALA A 425 4.13 -0.70 9.61
C ALA A 425 5.22 -1.58 10.25
N ILE A 426 5.33 -1.56 11.57
CA ILE A 426 6.26 -2.43 12.31
C ILE A 426 5.90 -3.90 12.15
N THR A 427 4.60 -4.24 12.10
CA THR A 427 4.15 -5.62 11.88
C THR A 427 4.52 -6.10 10.49
N LEU A 428 4.20 -5.34 9.45
CA LEU A 428 4.56 -5.65 8.06
C LEU A 428 6.07 -5.81 7.90
N ASP A 429 6.86 -4.93 8.52
CA ASP A 429 8.33 -5.02 8.59
C ASP A 429 8.78 -6.40 9.05
N VAL A 430 8.42 -6.77 10.27
CA VAL A 430 8.96 -7.98 10.90
C VAL A 430 8.37 -9.29 10.38
N ILE A 431 7.32 -9.23 9.54
CA ILE A 431 6.79 -10.39 8.83
C ILE A 431 7.35 -10.51 7.40
N GLY A 432 8.14 -9.53 6.94
CA GLY A 432 8.97 -9.62 5.74
C GLY A 432 8.82 -8.50 4.72
N TYR A 433 8.33 -7.31 5.09
CA TYR A 433 8.30 -6.15 4.19
C TYR A 433 9.27 -5.07 4.67
N ASP A 434 10.42 -4.93 4.05
CA ASP A 434 11.47 -3.98 4.47
C ASP A 434 10.97 -2.52 4.53
N LEU A 435 10.79 -1.99 5.74
CA LEU A 435 10.51 -0.58 5.94
C LEU A 435 11.64 0.30 5.40
N MET A 436 11.28 1.26 4.55
CA MET A 436 12.16 2.29 4.05
C MET A 436 12.74 3.09 5.22
N GLN A 437 14.05 2.96 5.44
CA GLN A 437 14.78 3.86 6.31
C GLN A 437 14.77 5.27 5.71
N VAL A 438 13.83 6.10 6.18
CA VAL A 438 13.75 7.49 5.74
C VAL A 438 14.94 8.26 6.30
N SER A 439 15.91 8.56 5.44
CA SER A 439 16.92 9.58 5.70
C SER A 439 16.59 10.84 4.90
N LEU A 440 16.58 12.00 5.57
CA LEU A 440 16.52 13.28 4.88
C LEU A 440 17.83 13.45 4.10
N GLY A 441 17.76 13.33 2.78
CA GLY A 441 18.91 13.48 1.88
C GLY A 441 18.67 14.52 0.79
N ASN A 442 19.59 15.49 0.66
CA ASN A 442 19.69 16.41 -0.49
C ASN A 442 18.40 17.13 -0.92
N ILE A 443 17.63 17.67 0.03
CA ILE A 443 16.47 18.52 -0.27
C ILE A 443 16.96 19.92 -0.64
N SER A 444 16.57 20.40 -1.82
CA SER A 444 16.81 21.79 -2.27
C SER A 444 15.49 22.42 -2.70
N THR A 445 15.15 23.58 -2.12
CA THR A 445 14.05 24.43 -2.58
C THR A 445 14.64 25.72 -3.18
N ARG A 446 14.00 26.25 -4.23
CA ARG A 446 14.32 27.56 -4.80
C ARG A 446 13.06 28.41 -4.80
N GLY A 447 13.16 29.64 -4.35
CA GLY A 447 12.10 30.62 -4.54
C GLY A 447 12.52 32.02 -4.11
N PHE A 448 11.65 32.99 -4.39
CA PHE A 448 11.90 34.39 -4.09
C PHE A 448 11.81 34.65 -2.59
N VAL A 449 12.88 35.18 -2.01
CA VAL A 449 12.89 35.68 -0.64
C VAL A 449 12.52 37.16 -0.69
N GLN A 450 11.30 37.52 -0.28
CA GLN A 450 10.84 38.91 -0.22
C GLN A 450 10.83 39.42 1.23
N THR A 451 10.35 40.65 1.45
CA THR A 451 10.29 41.31 2.77
C THR A 451 8.85 41.48 3.25
N GLY A 452 8.67 41.82 4.53
CA GLY A 452 7.34 42.04 5.12
C GLY A 452 6.54 40.73 5.20
N ASP A 453 5.31 40.77 4.74
CA ASP A 453 4.39 39.61 4.77
C ASP A 453 4.75 38.50 3.75
N ASN A 454 5.77 38.72 2.91
CA ASN A 454 6.16 37.81 1.82
C ASN A 454 7.52 37.11 2.05
N VAL A 455 8.00 37.05 3.30
CA VAL A 455 9.25 36.34 3.61
C VAL A 455 9.14 34.84 3.29
N MET A 456 10.21 34.27 2.73
CA MET A 456 10.30 32.83 2.55
C MET A 456 10.78 32.17 3.83
N ILE A 457 10.01 31.21 4.33
CA ILE A 457 10.35 30.42 5.53
C ILE A 457 10.76 29.03 5.07
N GLY A 458 12.05 28.72 5.19
CA GLY A 458 12.56 27.36 5.06
C GLY A 458 12.58 26.69 6.44
N GLY A 459 11.95 25.53 6.57
CA GLY A 459 11.89 24.79 7.83
C GLY A 459 11.74 23.30 7.63
N PHE A 460 12.05 22.55 8.67
CA PHE A 460 11.76 21.13 8.80
C PHE A 460 11.22 20.89 10.22
N ILE A 461 10.41 19.86 10.39
CA ILE A 461 9.82 19.50 11.67
C ILE A 461 10.56 18.27 12.20
N VAL A 462 11.04 18.34 13.44
CA VAL A 462 11.64 17.22 14.15
C VAL A 462 10.57 16.64 15.08
N GLN A 463 10.13 15.40 14.82
CA GLN A 463 9.13 14.70 15.62
C GLN A 463 9.73 13.51 16.38
N GLY A 464 9.04 13.06 17.44
CA GLY A 464 9.40 11.92 18.29
C GLY A 464 9.92 12.30 19.68
N THR A 465 9.89 11.36 20.62
CA THR A 465 10.23 11.58 22.05
C THR A 465 11.71 11.42 22.38
N GLY A 466 12.50 10.80 21.49
CA GLY A 466 13.95 10.63 21.66
C GLY A 466 14.74 11.90 21.31
N ALA A 467 15.85 12.13 22.02
CA ALA A 467 16.74 13.24 21.72
C ALA A 467 17.38 13.08 20.33
N LYS A 468 17.18 14.08 19.45
CA LYS A 468 17.72 14.09 18.09
C LYS A 468 18.82 15.14 17.98
N ARG A 469 19.99 14.74 17.47
CA ARG A 469 21.06 15.68 17.15
C ARG A 469 20.84 16.24 15.75
N VAL A 470 20.83 17.55 15.62
CA VAL A 470 20.60 18.24 14.37
C VAL A 470 21.72 19.25 14.16
N VAL A 471 22.26 19.30 12.93
CA VAL A 471 23.17 20.34 12.49
C VAL A 471 22.43 21.17 11.45
N ILE A 472 22.21 22.45 11.74
CA ILE A 472 21.64 23.40 10.80
C ILE A 472 22.76 24.32 10.36
N ARG A 473 23.03 24.38 9.05
CA ARG A 473 23.98 25.32 8.46
C ARG A 473 23.25 26.18 7.44
N ALA A 474 23.09 27.46 7.75
CA ALA A 474 22.74 28.47 6.76
C ALA A 474 24.04 29.05 6.19
N ILE A 475 24.14 29.13 4.86
CA ILE A 475 25.24 29.81 4.17
C ILE A 475 24.58 30.94 3.38
N GLY A 476 24.87 32.18 3.77
CA GLY A 476 24.15 33.36 3.26
C GLY A 476 25.15 34.43 2.78
N PRO A 477 25.31 35.57 3.46
CA PRO A 477 26.12 36.71 2.98
C PRO A 477 27.54 36.38 2.54
N GLU A 478 28.15 35.28 2.99
CA GLU A 478 29.48 34.86 2.52
C GLU A 478 29.48 34.39 1.06
N LEU A 479 28.33 34.04 0.45
CA LEU A 479 28.21 33.69 -0.96
C LEU A 479 28.41 34.87 -1.91
N THR A 480 28.24 36.11 -1.41
CA THR A 480 28.45 37.33 -2.19
C THR A 480 29.88 37.43 -2.73
N GLN A 481 30.87 36.90 -1.99
CA GLN A 481 32.28 36.86 -2.41
C GLN A 481 32.52 35.89 -3.59
N HIS A 482 31.54 35.04 -3.90
CA HIS A 482 31.56 34.08 -4.99
C HIS A 482 30.63 34.48 -6.14
N GLY A 483 30.11 35.72 -6.14
CA GLY A 483 29.25 36.24 -7.22
C GLY A 483 27.82 35.70 -7.21
N ILE A 484 27.37 35.13 -6.08
CA ILE A 484 26.00 34.65 -5.88
C ILE A 484 25.28 35.72 -5.04
N THR A 485 24.39 36.48 -5.68
CA THR A 485 23.60 37.58 -5.09
C THR A 485 22.13 37.26 -5.05
#